data_AF-A0A7S0PY03-F1
#
_entry.id   AF-A0A7S0PY03-F1
#
_cell.length_a   1.000
_cell.length_b   1.000
_cell.length_c   1.000
_cell.angle_alpha   90.00
_cell.angle_beta   90.00
_cell.angle_gamma   90.00
#
_symmetry.space_group_name_H-M   'P 1'
#
loop_
_entity.id
_entity.type
_entity.pdbx_description
1 polymer ?
#
loop_
_entity_poly.entity_id
_entity_poly.type
_entity_poly.pdbx_seq_one_letter_code
_entity_poly.pdbx_strand_id
1 'polypeptide(L)'
;PTLSLTPGRQTQTMSAAEVNVNSMLPGPAADIKVTTSDLRSQVGRIQNQVKEIQEVVRMYSSTTGPRRVRRQKMEAMNPEPVDTNPYSRLMALQSMGIVKNFDRVRNFSVALVGIGGVGVCVAEMLTRVGIGKIIVYDFDTIELANMNKMFYRPEQSGWNKTMACRHYCSELNPDTTFEVHNINIAVDESGNKQKFKDTANTGSLDRKSPVNLIIGCVDNIEARQVMESVSEELQIPYLDCVVADDAMSGSVQLIIPGRTGGLEASPIKSHMDKRAGTCPASLPTTDSIIAGIAAQNALKFLLGFGEVAFLLSYNAITNDFNTRMTYPLPSKLTPGATPGGLSTPGQ
;
A
#
# COMPACT_ATOMS: atom_id res chain seq x y z
N PRO A 1 -67.48 60.44 -5.69
CA PRO A 1 -68.92 60.08 -5.65
C PRO A 1 -69.08 58.55 -5.71
N THR A 2 -69.18 57.94 -4.52
CA THR A 2 -70.12 56.87 -4.14
C THR A 2 -70.70 55.98 -5.25
N LEU A 3 -70.42 54.66 -5.23
CA LEU A 3 -71.31 53.55 -4.79
C LEU A 3 -71.40 52.58 -6.01
N SER A 4 -71.49 51.25 -5.93
CA SER A 4 -71.75 50.33 -4.83
C SER A 4 -71.79 48.89 -5.34
N LEU A 5 -71.34 47.98 -4.47
CA LEU A 5 -71.99 46.73 -4.04
C LEU A 5 -72.18 45.54 -5.00
N THR A 6 -71.51 44.46 -4.59
CA THR A 6 -71.85 43.03 -4.72
C THR A 6 -73.25 42.68 -4.17
N PRO A 7 -73.83 41.55 -4.63
CA PRO A 7 -73.87 40.29 -3.85
C PRO A 7 -73.56 39.08 -4.76
N GLY A 8 -73.17 37.87 -4.36
CA GLY A 8 -73.48 37.07 -3.18
C GLY A 8 -74.13 35.75 -3.63
N ARG A 9 -73.50 34.61 -3.24
CA ARG A 9 -74.03 33.23 -3.14
C ARG A 9 -74.08 32.25 -4.34
N GLN A 10 -73.54 31.06 -4.02
CA GLN A 10 -74.07 29.70 -4.21
C GLN A 10 -73.62 28.83 -5.41
N THR A 11 -72.72 27.88 -5.06
CA THR A 11 -72.79 26.41 -5.21
C THR A 11 -73.01 25.75 -6.58
N GLN A 12 -72.26 24.64 -6.72
CA GLN A 12 -72.49 23.41 -7.51
C GLN A 12 -71.68 23.19 -8.80
N THR A 13 -70.63 22.37 -8.60
CA THR A 13 -70.31 21.10 -9.29
C THR A 13 -70.32 21.03 -10.82
N MET A 14 -69.08 21.00 -11.34
CA MET A 14 -68.48 20.19 -12.41
C MET A 14 -69.34 19.73 -13.60
N SER A 15 -68.88 20.08 -14.82
CA SER A 15 -68.78 19.14 -15.94
C SER A 15 -67.91 19.69 -17.10
N ALA A 16 -67.19 18.76 -17.72
CA ALA A 16 -66.62 18.74 -19.09
C ALA A 16 -65.29 19.47 -19.39
N ALA A 17 -64.30 18.63 -19.77
CA ALA A 17 -63.47 18.67 -21.01
C ALA A 17 -63.37 20.01 -21.77
N GLU A 18 -62.27 20.44 -22.37
CA GLU A 18 -60.94 19.91 -22.67
C GLU A 18 -60.18 21.16 -23.19
N VAL A 19 -58.95 21.43 -22.75
CA VAL A 19 -58.04 22.31 -23.51
C VAL A 19 -56.66 21.68 -23.52
N ASN A 20 -56.32 21.17 -24.70
CA ASN A 20 -55.03 20.64 -25.10
C ASN A 20 -54.17 21.78 -25.65
N VAL A 21 -53.00 22.08 -25.05
CA VAL A 21 -51.84 22.55 -25.82
C VAL A 21 -50.54 22.20 -25.08
N ASN A 22 -49.80 21.23 -25.61
CA ASN A 22 -48.37 21.05 -25.35
C ASN A 22 -47.59 22.37 -25.56
N SER A 23 -46.92 22.89 -24.53
CA SER A 23 -45.57 23.47 -24.69
C SER A 23 -44.94 23.82 -23.35
N MET A 24 -43.66 23.44 -23.22
CA MET A 24 -42.67 23.87 -22.22
C MET A 24 -42.69 23.23 -20.83
N LEU A 25 -42.30 21.95 -20.73
CA LEU A 25 -41.45 21.48 -19.63
C LEU A 25 -40.40 20.47 -20.19
N PRO A 26 -39.13 20.51 -19.74
CA PRO A 26 -38.11 19.56 -20.21
C PRO A 26 -38.47 18.12 -19.81
N GLY A 27 -38.08 17.17 -20.66
CA GLY A 27 -38.27 15.73 -20.46
C GLY A 27 -37.66 15.17 -19.17
N PRO A 28 -37.92 13.87 -18.88
CA PRO A 28 -37.76 13.29 -17.56
C PRO A 28 -36.34 13.48 -17.04
N ALA A 29 -36.27 13.80 -15.74
CA ALA A 29 -35.05 13.82 -14.95
C ALA A 29 -34.13 12.68 -15.37
N ALA A 30 -32.86 12.99 -15.63
CA ALA A 30 -31.84 11.98 -15.85
C ALA A 30 -31.83 11.05 -14.62
N ASP A 31 -32.44 9.87 -14.79
CA ASP A 31 -32.55 8.82 -13.78
C ASP A 31 -31.14 8.45 -13.30
N ILE A 32 -30.81 8.86 -12.07
CA ILE A 32 -29.69 8.26 -11.35
C ILE A 32 -30.17 6.87 -10.92
N LYS A 33 -29.97 5.86 -11.77
CA LYS A 33 -30.13 4.44 -11.40
C LYS A 33 -29.01 4.03 -10.45
N VAL A 34 -29.12 4.42 -9.18
CA VAL A 34 -28.33 3.78 -8.12
C VAL A 34 -28.92 2.39 -7.91
N THR A 35 -28.16 1.35 -8.22
CA THR A 35 -28.64 -0.02 -8.03
C THR A 35 -28.62 -0.38 -6.55
N THR A 36 -29.46 -1.34 -6.13
CA THR A 36 -29.41 -1.92 -4.79
C THR A 36 -28.04 -2.55 -4.47
N SER A 37 -27.30 -3.00 -5.49
CA SER A 37 -25.89 -3.42 -5.37
C SER A 37 -24.96 -2.26 -5.03
N ASP A 38 -25.11 -1.09 -5.66
CA ASP A 38 -24.27 0.08 -5.38
C ASP A 38 -24.46 0.57 -3.94
N LEU A 39 -25.71 0.61 -3.47
CA LEU A 39 -26.05 0.97 -2.09
C LEU A 39 -25.48 -0.03 -1.08
N ARG A 40 -25.58 -1.34 -1.34
CA ARG A 40 -24.97 -2.37 -0.47
C ARG A 40 -23.45 -2.23 -0.40
N SER A 41 -22.79 -1.97 -1.54
CA SER A 41 -21.36 -1.72 -1.59
C SER A 41 -20.95 -0.41 -0.90
N GLN A 42 -21.79 0.61 -0.90
CA GLN A 42 -21.55 1.84 -0.12
C GLN A 42 -21.74 1.61 1.38
N VAL A 43 -22.80 0.93 1.79
CA VAL A 43 -23.05 0.60 3.21
C VAL A 43 -21.93 -0.27 3.77
N GLY A 44 -21.48 -1.29 3.02
CA GLY A 44 -20.33 -2.13 3.43
C GLY A 44 -19.05 -1.32 3.59
N ARG A 45 -18.79 -0.35 2.71
CA ARG A 45 -17.65 0.58 2.84
C ARG A 45 -17.74 1.42 4.12
N ILE A 46 -18.91 1.99 4.42
CA ILE A 46 -19.11 2.82 5.61
C ILE A 46 -18.95 1.98 6.88
N GLN A 47 -19.51 0.77 6.92
CA GLN A 47 -19.38 -0.12 8.07
C GLN A 47 -17.91 -0.49 8.35
N ASN A 48 -17.13 -0.75 7.30
CA ASN A 48 -15.69 -0.99 7.43
C ASN A 48 -14.96 0.25 7.95
N GLN A 49 -15.28 1.44 7.45
CA GLN A 49 -14.70 2.69 7.95
C GLN A 49 -15.02 2.94 9.43
N VAL A 50 -16.26 2.68 9.86
CA VAL A 50 -16.66 2.82 11.27
C VAL A 50 -15.88 1.85 12.14
N LYS A 51 -15.73 0.59 11.71
CA LYS A 51 -14.95 -0.42 12.44
C LYS A 51 -13.47 -0.02 12.57
N GLU A 52 -12.87 0.47 11.49
CA GLU A 52 -11.51 1.01 11.50
C GLU A 52 -11.37 2.18 12.49
N ILE A 53 -12.32 3.13 12.49
CA ILE A 53 -12.30 4.27 13.42
C ILE A 53 -12.41 3.81 14.87
N GLN A 54 -13.30 2.86 15.17
CA GLN A 54 -13.46 2.30 16.51
C GLN A 54 -12.17 1.65 17.02
N GLU A 55 -11.48 0.91 16.14
CA GLU A 55 -10.17 0.34 16.47
C GLU A 55 -9.14 1.44 16.73
N VAL A 56 -9.03 2.45 15.87
CA VAL A 56 -8.12 3.59 16.06
C VAL A 56 -8.36 4.27 17.41
N VAL A 57 -9.61 4.53 17.78
CA VAL A 57 -9.95 5.16 19.06
C VAL A 57 -9.52 4.27 20.22
N ARG A 58 -9.73 2.94 20.13
CA ARG A 58 -9.25 1.99 21.13
C ARG A 58 -7.73 2.02 21.26
N MET A 59 -7.01 2.11 20.12
CA MET A 59 -5.55 2.20 20.08
C MET A 59 -5.01 3.46 20.77
N TYR A 60 -5.62 4.61 20.49
CA TYR A 60 -5.23 5.87 21.11
C TYR A 60 -5.54 5.89 22.61
N SER A 61 -6.64 5.28 23.03
CA SER A 61 -7.08 5.29 24.43
C SER A 61 -6.18 4.45 25.35
N SER A 62 -5.55 3.38 24.84
CA SER A 62 -4.68 2.52 25.65
C SER A 62 -3.22 3.00 25.77
N THR A 63 -2.85 4.10 25.10
CA THR A 63 -1.44 4.55 24.97
C THR A 63 -1.18 5.97 25.53
N THR A 64 -2.13 6.56 26.27
CA THR A 64 -2.03 7.95 26.75
C THR A 64 -1.10 8.14 27.95
N GLY A 65 0.18 8.44 27.67
CA GLY A 65 1.13 9.10 28.56
C GLY A 65 1.28 10.62 28.27
N PRO A 66 2.11 11.37 29.03
CA PRO A 66 2.13 12.84 29.01
C PRO A 66 2.54 13.45 27.66
N ARG A 67 2.04 14.67 27.43
CA ARG A 67 2.12 15.57 26.25
C ARG A 67 3.18 15.17 25.19
N ARG A 68 2.76 14.41 24.18
CA ARG A 68 3.61 14.02 23.04
C ARG A 68 4.00 15.24 22.20
N VAL A 69 5.31 15.46 22.01
CA VAL A 69 5.82 16.32 20.95
C VAL A 69 5.49 15.64 19.62
N ARG A 70 4.58 16.22 18.85
CA ARG A 70 4.23 15.72 17.52
C ARG A 70 4.95 16.53 16.46
N ARG A 71 5.61 15.83 15.55
CA ARG A 71 6.15 16.42 14.34
C ARG A 71 4.99 16.97 13.50
N GLN A 72 5.17 18.16 12.94
CA GLN A 72 4.22 18.75 11.99
C GLN A 72 4.51 18.28 10.56
N LYS A 73 3.46 18.27 9.73
CA LYS A 73 3.58 17.99 8.30
C LYS A 73 4.39 19.10 7.63
N MET A 74 5.36 18.74 6.80
CA MET A 74 6.17 19.66 6.02
C MET A 74 5.72 19.64 4.57
N GLU A 75 5.45 20.80 3.97
CA GLU A 75 5.01 20.88 2.57
C GLU A 75 6.10 20.42 1.59
N ALA A 76 7.36 20.77 1.88
CA ALA A 76 8.52 20.45 1.05
C ALA A 76 9.68 19.92 1.90
N MET A 77 10.52 19.09 1.29
CA MET A 77 11.83 18.77 1.86
C MET A 77 12.79 19.93 1.61
N ASN A 78 13.64 20.22 2.59
CA ASN A 78 14.69 21.22 2.45
C ASN A 78 15.98 20.74 3.15
N PRO A 79 17.16 21.22 2.71
CA PRO A 79 18.46 20.78 3.23
C PRO A 79 18.87 21.48 4.53
N GLU A 80 18.06 22.40 5.07
CA GLU A 80 18.49 23.25 6.19
C GLU A 80 18.82 22.41 7.44
N PRO A 81 20.06 22.45 7.95
CA PRO A 81 20.52 21.55 9.01
C PRO A 81 20.16 22.06 10.40
N VAL A 82 18.87 22.31 10.64
CA VAL A 82 18.33 22.65 11.97
C VAL A 82 17.84 21.40 12.69
N ASP A 83 17.87 21.41 14.03
CA ASP A 83 17.48 20.27 14.86
C ASP A 83 16.00 19.87 14.70
N THR A 84 15.17 20.77 14.19
CA THR A 84 13.75 20.54 13.92
C THR A 84 13.47 19.94 12.53
N ASN A 85 14.47 19.88 11.65
CA ASN A 85 14.31 19.35 10.28
C ASN A 85 14.82 17.90 10.17
N PRO A 86 13.93 16.90 10.13
CA PRO A 86 14.33 15.50 10.03
C PRO A 86 14.84 15.11 8.64
N TYR A 87 14.63 15.94 7.61
CA TYR A 87 15.09 15.67 6.25
C TYR A 87 16.49 16.19 5.95
N SER A 88 17.03 17.06 6.80
CA SER A 88 18.36 17.66 6.62
C SER A 88 19.45 16.64 6.29
N ARG A 89 19.50 15.52 7.02
CA ARG A 89 20.52 14.46 6.83
C ARG A 89 20.26 13.62 5.58
N LEU A 90 19.01 13.48 5.16
CA LEU A 90 18.67 12.79 3.91
C LEU A 90 19.01 13.67 2.70
N MET A 91 18.68 14.96 2.78
CA MET A 91 18.98 15.95 1.75
C MET A 91 20.48 16.18 1.58
N ALA A 92 21.29 15.89 2.59
CA ALA A 92 22.74 15.87 2.46
C ALA A 92 23.24 14.87 1.39
N LEU A 93 22.53 13.76 1.14
CA LEU A 93 22.88 12.83 0.05
C LEU A 93 22.84 13.50 -1.33
N GLN A 94 21.95 14.49 -1.49
CA GLN A 94 21.87 15.30 -2.70
C GLN A 94 23.03 16.30 -2.79
N SER A 95 23.33 16.99 -1.69
CA SER A 95 24.49 17.88 -1.61
C SER A 95 25.82 17.14 -1.85
N MET A 96 25.91 15.87 -1.46
CA MET A 96 27.07 15.00 -1.68
C MET A 96 27.11 14.37 -3.08
N GLY A 97 26.10 14.61 -3.93
CA GLY A 97 26.04 14.07 -5.29
C GLY A 97 25.73 12.57 -5.38
N ILE A 98 25.30 11.93 -4.28
CA ILE A 98 24.94 10.50 -4.25
C ILE A 98 23.57 10.28 -4.91
N VAL A 99 22.60 11.15 -4.59
CA VAL A 99 21.24 11.09 -5.12
C VAL A 99 20.88 12.45 -5.71
N LYS A 100 20.67 12.53 -7.04
CA LYS A 100 20.48 13.83 -7.71
C LYS A 100 19.28 14.62 -7.20
N ASN A 101 18.12 13.98 -7.05
CA ASN A 101 16.86 14.60 -6.64
C ASN A 101 16.19 13.73 -5.56
N PHE A 102 16.64 13.87 -4.31
CA PHE A 102 16.13 13.03 -3.21
C PHE A 102 14.66 13.33 -2.88
N ASP A 103 14.26 14.59 -3.05
CA ASP A 103 12.90 15.08 -2.80
C ASP A 103 11.83 14.31 -3.59
N ARG A 104 12.18 13.76 -4.76
CA ARG A 104 11.31 12.92 -5.59
C ARG A 104 10.74 11.71 -4.86
N VAL A 105 11.36 11.26 -3.76
CA VAL A 105 10.83 10.13 -2.98
C VAL A 105 9.40 10.37 -2.49
N ARG A 106 9.01 11.64 -2.29
CA ARG A 106 7.64 12.04 -1.91
C ARG A 106 6.61 11.89 -3.02
N ASN A 107 7.04 11.63 -4.26
CA ASN A 107 6.16 11.43 -5.40
C ASN A 107 5.87 9.96 -5.68
N PHE A 108 6.51 9.03 -4.93
CA PHE A 108 6.33 7.61 -5.13
C PHE A 108 5.29 7.01 -4.18
N SER A 109 4.54 6.06 -4.71
CA SER A 109 3.59 5.23 -3.99
C SER A 109 4.01 3.77 -4.06
N VAL A 110 3.96 3.06 -2.94
CA VAL A 110 4.29 1.63 -2.88
C VAL A 110 3.12 0.83 -2.32
N ALA A 111 2.86 -0.35 -2.87
CA ALA A 111 1.97 -1.34 -2.26
C ALA A 111 2.82 -2.34 -1.47
N LEU A 112 2.64 -2.39 -0.15
CA LEU A 112 3.38 -3.24 0.76
C LEU A 112 2.46 -4.33 1.30
N VAL A 113 2.78 -5.59 1.01
CA VAL A 113 1.98 -6.76 1.39
C VAL A 113 2.75 -7.61 2.41
N GLY A 114 2.11 -7.87 3.55
CA GLY A 114 2.68 -8.58 4.69
C GLY A 114 3.42 -7.63 5.63
N ILE A 115 2.86 -7.36 6.80
CA ILE A 115 3.41 -6.52 7.87
C ILE A 115 3.85 -7.44 9.03
N GLY A 116 4.64 -8.46 8.68
CA GLY A 116 5.39 -9.29 9.62
C GLY A 116 6.67 -8.60 10.09
N GLY A 117 7.71 -9.39 10.42
CA GLY A 117 9.00 -8.87 10.89
C GLY A 117 9.73 -8.03 9.84
N VAL A 118 9.78 -8.51 8.59
CA VAL A 118 10.39 -7.78 7.47
C VAL A 118 9.57 -6.56 7.07
N GLY A 119 8.28 -6.77 6.74
CA GLY A 119 7.46 -5.72 6.16
C GLY A 119 7.23 -4.52 7.07
N VAL A 120 7.13 -4.73 8.39
CA VAL A 120 6.98 -3.62 9.33
C VAL A 120 8.24 -2.74 9.38
N CYS A 121 9.43 -3.35 9.29
CA CYS A 121 10.69 -2.64 9.22
C CYS A 121 10.82 -1.88 7.88
N VAL A 122 10.41 -2.48 6.77
CA VAL A 122 10.37 -1.80 5.46
C VAL A 122 9.44 -0.59 5.51
N ALA A 123 8.24 -0.74 6.07
CA ALA A 123 7.28 0.36 6.24
C ALA A 123 7.90 1.51 7.04
N GLU A 124 8.52 1.21 8.19
CA GLU A 124 9.18 2.22 9.01
C GLU A 124 10.31 2.93 8.27
N MET A 125 11.19 2.20 7.59
CA MET A 125 12.33 2.78 6.86
C MET A 125 11.86 3.70 5.72
N LEU A 126 10.90 3.26 4.90
CA LEU A 126 10.36 4.09 3.82
C LEU A 126 9.61 5.32 4.36
N THR A 127 8.92 5.16 5.48
CA THR A 127 8.27 6.26 6.19
C THR A 127 9.28 7.30 6.67
N ARG A 128 10.36 6.87 7.33
CA ARG A 128 11.42 7.77 7.82
C ARG A 128 12.09 8.53 6.68
N VAL A 129 12.24 7.90 5.52
CA VAL A 129 12.78 8.51 4.31
C VAL A 129 11.82 9.52 3.66
N GLY A 130 10.53 9.44 3.97
CA GLY A 130 9.51 10.33 3.43
C GLY A 130 8.96 9.87 2.09
N ILE A 131 8.78 8.57 1.90
CA ILE A 131 8.01 8.05 0.76
C ILE A 131 6.63 8.72 0.73
N GLY A 132 6.12 9.00 -0.48
CA GLY A 132 4.86 9.72 -0.66
C GLY A 132 3.64 8.98 -0.11
N LYS A 133 3.45 7.72 -0.54
CA LYS A 133 2.33 6.89 -0.10
C LYS A 133 2.74 5.44 0.13
N ILE A 134 2.23 4.83 1.20
CA ILE A 134 2.30 3.39 1.43
C ILE A 134 0.89 2.83 1.52
N ILE A 135 0.57 1.87 0.67
CA ILE A 135 -0.67 1.10 0.70
C ILE A 135 -0.36 -0.25 1.34
N VAL A 136 -0.93 -0.54 2.49
CA VAL A 136 -0.54 -1.64 3.36
C VAL A 136 -1.60 -2.75 3.32
N TYR A 137 -1.17 -3.99 3.09
CA TYR A 137 -2.00 -5.18 3.11
C TYR A 137 -1.48 -6.18 4.13
N ASP A 138 -2.37 -6.63 5.01
CA ASP A 138 -2.18 -7.76 5.92
C ASP A 138 -3.59 -8.21 6.37
N PHE A 139 -3.74 -9.38 6.96
CA PHE A 139 -5.02 -9.87 7.49
C PHE A 139 -4.95 -10.33 8.95
N ASP A 140 -3.74 -10.39 9.51
CA ASP A 140 -3.52 -10.86 10.86
C ASP A 140 -3.71 -9.74 11.89
N THR A 141 -3.93 -10.19 13.12
CA THR A 141 -3.79 -9.37 14.32
C THR A 141 -2.43 -9.58 14.96
N ILE A 142 -2.01 -8.63 15.80
CA ILE A 142 -0.79 -8.75 16.58
C ILE A 142 -1.01 -9.76 17.70
N GLU A 143 -0.12 -10.73 17.81
CA GLU A 143 -0.10 -11.69 18.91
C GLU A 143 1.12 -11.50 19.79
N LEU A 144 1.05 -11.93 21.06
CA LEU A 144 2.22 -11.93 21.95
C LEU A 144 3.36 -12.80 21.41
N ALA A 145 3.04 -13.83 20.62
CA ALA A 145 4.01 -14.65 19.92
C ALA A 145 4.82 -13.86 18.87
N ASN A 146 4.40 -12.65 18.50
CA ASN A 146 5.13 -11.78 17.58
C ASN A 146 6.12 -10.85 18.28
N MET A 147 6.26 -10.89 19.61
CA MET A 147 7.15 -9.99 20.37
C MET A 147 8.64 -10.29 20.21
N ASN A 148 9.00 -11.43 19.60
CA ASN A 148 10.36 -11.70 19.15
C ASN A 148 10.72 -10.92 17.88
N LYS A 149 9.72 -10.35 17.19
CA LYS A 149 9.89 -9.52 15.99
C LYS A 149 10.02 -8.05 16.41
N MET A 150 10.70 -7.28 15.56
CA MET A 150 10.83 -5.84 15.74
C MET A 150 9.45 -5.15 15.73
N PHE A 151 9.42 -3.91 16.22
CA PHE A 151 8.32 -2.95 16.12
C PHE A 151 7.14 -3.13 17.07
N TYR A 152 6.50 -4.30 17.10
CA TYR A 152 5.27 -4.49 17.86
C TYR A 152 5.53 -4.49 19.36
N ARG A 153 4.57 -3.97 20.13
CA ARG A 153 4.64 -3.90 21.59
C ARG A 153 3.56 -4.78 22.23
N PRO A 154 3.78 -5.31 23.45
CA PRO A 154 2.82 -6.18 24.11
C PRO A 154 1.43 -5.57 24.26
N GLU A 155 1.35 -4.24 24.47
CA GLU A 155 0.08 -3.52 24.65
C GLU A 155 -0.75 -3.44 23.36
N GLN A 156 -0.17 -3.75 22.20
CA GLN A 156 -0.84 -3.77 20.90
C GLN A 156 -1.41 -5.15 20.56
N SER A 157 -1.30 -6.14 21.46
CA SER A 157 -1.89 -7.46 21.26
C SER A 157 -3.40 -7.36 20.94
N GLY A 158 -3.83 -8.08 19.91
CA GLY A 158 -5.19 -8.08 19.37
C GLY A 158 -5.51 -6.93 18.40
N TRP A 159 -4.57 -6.03 18.12
CA TRP A 159 -4.77 -4.99 17.11
C TRP A 159 -4.54 -5.56 15.71
N ASN A 160 -5.27 -5.06 14.71
CA ASN A 160 -4.95 -5.34 13.31
C ASN A 160 -3.55 -4.82 12.97
N LYS A 161 -2.70 -5.66 12.36
CA LYS A 161 -1.32 -5.30 12.02
C LYS A 161 -1.24 -4.07 11.12
N THR A 162 -2.11 -3.99 10.11
CA THR A 162 -2.19 -2.85 9.19
C THR A 162 -2.48 -1.54 9.90
N MET A 163 -3.43 -1.55 10.84
CA MET A 163 -3.82 -0.39 11.63
C MET A 163 -2.72 0.05 12.60
N ALA A 164 -2.08 -0.92 13.28
CA ALA A 164 -0.95 -0.65 14.16
C ALA A 164 0.24 -0.04 13.40
N CYS A 165 0.55 -0.57 12.21
CA CYS A 165 1.58 -0.05 11.33
C CYS A 165 1.29 1.40 10.92
N ARG A 166 0.08 1.67 10.41
CA ARG A 166 -0.35 3.03 10.05
C ARG A 166 -0.27 3.99 11.23
N HIS A 167 -0.77 3.59 12.40
CA HIS A 167 -0.77 4.42 13.60
C HIS A 167 0.65 4.85 13.96
N TYR A 168 1.58 3.90 14.12
CA TYR A 168 2.95 4.20 14.49
C TYR A 168 3.69 4.99 13.40
N CYS A 169 3.59 4.59 12.13
CA CYS A 169 4.33 5.24 11.05
C CYS A 169 3.83 6.68 10.81
N SER A 170 2.53 6.94 10.95
CA SER A 170 1.97 8.29 10.84
C SER A 170 2.46 9.21 11.97
N GLU A 171 2.77 8.67 13.15
CA GLU A 171 3.38 9.44 14.24
C GLU A 171 4.87 9.73 14.02
N LEU A 172 5.60 8.81 13.35
CA LEU A 172 6.99 9.03 12.96
C LEU A 172 7.12 10.10 11.87
N ASN A 173 6.30 10.01 10.83
CA ASN A 173 6.34 10.92 9.70
C ASN A 173 4.93 11.21 9.15
N PRO A 174 4.34 12.39 9.47
CA PRO A 174 3.02 12.78 8.97
C PRO A 174 3.01 13.17 7.47
N ASP A 175 4.17 13.20 6.82
CA ASP A 175 4.29 13.51 5.40
C ASP A 175 3.95 12.34 4.48
N THR A 176 4.11 11.12 4.98
CA THR A 176 3.77 9.89 4.26
C THR A 176 2.28 9.60 4.39
N THR A 177 1.61 9.41 3.26
CA THR A 177 0.19 9.04 3.23
C THR A 177 0.04 7.53 3.40
N PHE A 178 -0.91 7.10 4.23
CA PHE A 178 -1.21 5.69 4.43
C PHE A 178 -2.61 5.33 3.96
N GLU A 179 -2.70 4.21 3.26
CA GLU A 179 -3.93 3.48 3.00
C GLU A 179 -3.71 2.05 3.51
N VAL A 180 -4.72 1.47 4.16
CA VAL A 180 -4.60 0.17 4.83
C VAL A 180 -5.75 -0.72 4.41
N HIS A 181 -5.47 -1.99 4.18
CA HIS A 181 -6.45 -3.01 3.84
C HIS A 181 -6.22 -4.24 4.69
N ASN A 182 -7.13 -4.49 5.64
CA ASN A 182 -7.10 -5.69 6.47
C ASN A 182 -7.73 -6.90 5.72
N ILE A 183 -7.03 -7.42 4.71
CA ILE A 183 -7.52 -8.48 3.82
C ILE A 183 -6.41 -9.47 3.45
N ASN A 184 -6.81 -10.72 3.20
CA ASN A 184 -5.90 -11.73 2.65
C ASN A 184 -5.97 -11.70 1.13
N ILE A 185 -4.88 -11.28 0.47
CA ILE A 185 -4.83 -11.19 -1.00
C ILE A 185 -4.74 -12.56 -1.69
N ALA A 186 -4.32 -13.62 -0.98
CA ALA A 186 -4.19 -14.96 -1.55
C ALA A 186 -5.55 -15.64 -1.74
N VAL A 187 -6.53 -15.28 -0.92
CA VAL A 187 -7.86 -15.89 -0.90
C VAL A 187 -8.82 -15.00 -1.68
N ASP A 188 -9.49 -15.55 -2.69
CA ASP A 188 -10.48 -14.81 -3.49
C ASP A 188 -11.85 -14.73 -2.81
N GLU A 189 -11.85 -14.62 -1.49
CA GLU A 189 -13.05 -14.30 -0.74
C GLU A 189 -13.42 -12.84 -0.99
N SER A 190 -14.67 -12.59 -1.36
CA SER A 190 -15.21 -11.23 -1.52
C SER A 190 -14.45 -10.33 -2.50
N GLY A 191 -13.73 -10.90 -3.47
CA GLY A 191 -13.00 -10.15 -4.50
C GLY A 191 -11.72 -9.47 -4.00
N ASN A 192 -11.08 -10.00 -2.94
CA ASN A 192 -9.83 -9.44 -2.40
C ASN A 192 -8.71 -9.31 -3.45
N LYS A 193 -8.57 -10.31 -4.34
CA LYS A 193 -7.59 -10.27 -5.45
C LYS A 193 -7.85 -9.10 -6.38
N GLN A 194 -9.11 -8.94 -6.79
CA GLN A 194 -9.53 -7.84 -7.64
C GLN A 194 -9.31 -6.49 -6.94
N LYS A 195 -9.66 -6.39 -5.65
CA LYS A 195 -9.44 -5.19 -4.86
C LYS A 195 -7.96 -4.81 -4.76
N PHE A 196 -7.06 -5.78 -4.53
CA PHE A 196 -5.62 -5.56 -4.54
C PHE A 196 -5.15 -5.05 -5.90
N LYS A 197 -5.57 -5.70 -6.99
CA LYS A 197 -5.25 -5.29 -8.36
C LYS A 197 -5.74 -3.88 -8.69
N ASP A 198 -6.99 -3.56 -8.39
CA ASP A 198 -7.57 -2.23 -8.63
C ASP A 198 -6.80 -1.13 -7.90
N THR A 199 -6.44 -1.43 -6.65
CA THR A 199 -5.66 -0.51 -5.82
C THR A 199 -4.21 -0.41 -6.29
N ALA A 200 -3.59 -1.50 -6.76
CA ALA A 200 -2.26 -1.44 -7.38
C ALA A 200 -2.28 -0.62 -8.68
N ASN A 201 -3.37 -0.68 -9.45
CA ASN A 201 -3.51 0.02 -10.73
C ASN A 201 -3.84 1.51 -10.59
N THR A 202 -4.50 1.94 -9.51
CA THR A 202 -5.00 3.32 -9.37
C THR A 202 -4.63 3.98 -8.03
N GLY A 203 -4.00 3.24 -7.12
CA GLY A 203 -3.79 3.66 -5.75
C GLY A 203 -2.63 4.63 -5.54
N SER A 204 -1.99 5.15 -6.59
CA SER A 204 -0.94 6.15 -6.42
C SER A 204 -1.46 7.46 -5.79
N LEU A 205 -0.57 8.42 -5.55
CA LEU A 205 -0.89 9.71 -4.92
C LEU A 205 -2.00 10.47 -5.66
N ASP A 206 -2.04 10.38 -6.98
CA ASP A 206 -3.04 11.01 -7.84
C ASP A 206 -4.38 10.24 -7.91
N ARG A 207 -4.46 9.06 -7.30
CA ARG A 207 -5.60 8.12 -7.30
C ARG A 207 -6.04 7.67 -8.70
N LYS A 208 -5.14 7.71 -9.68
CA LYS A 208 -5.42 7.39 -11.08
C LYS A 208 -4.33 6.52 -11.69
N SER A 209 -3.09 6.71 -11.24
CA SER A 209 -1.93 5.99 -11.75
C SER A 209 -1.64 4.74 -10.91
N PRO A 210 -0.96 3.76 -11.50
CA PRO A 210 -0.45 2.61 -10.77
C PRO A 210 0.53 3.02 -9.68
N VAL A 211 0.64 2.18 -8.65
CA VAL A 211 1.74 2.27 -7.69
C VAL A 211 3.08 2.07 -8.41
N ASN A 212 4.14 2.68 -7.90
CA ASN A 212 5.45 2.64 -8.53
C ASN A 212 6.20 1.32 -8.28
N LEU A 213 5.85 0.62 -7.19
CA LEU A 213 6.49 -0.62 -6.77
C LEU A 213 5.52 -1.43 -5.88
N ILE A 214 5.43 -2.73 -6.14
CA ILE A 214 4.86 -3.70 -5.19
C ILE A 214 6.00 -4.26 -4.35
N ILE A 215 5.85 -4.35 -3.04
CA ILE A 215 6.82 -4.94 -2.11
C ILE A 215 6.13 -6.07 -1.35
N GLY A 216 6.59 -7.29 -1.57
CA GLY A 216 6.08 -8.49 -0.93
C GLY A 216 6.97 -8.90 0.24
N CYS A 217 6.38 -9.02 1.42
CA CYS A 217 7.03 -9.44 2.66
C CYS A 217 6.20 -10.54 3.35
N VAL A 218 5.68 -11.46 2.54
CA VAL A 218 4.78 -12.55 2.95
C VAL A 218 5.52 -13.89 3.01
N ASP A 219 4.98 -14.81 3.81
CA ASP A 219 5.57 -16.13 4.09
C ASP A 219 4.89 -17.29 3.33
N ASN A 220 4.06 -16.99 2.33
CA ASN A 220 3.29 -17.99 1.60
C ASN A 220 3.37 -17.77 0.09
N ILE A 221 3.40 -18.87 -0.65
CA ILE A 221 3.63 -18.86 -2.10
C ILE A 221 2.41 -18.31 -2.85
N GLU A 222 1.21 -18.51 -2.32
CA GLU A 222 -0.04 -18.09 -2.93
C GLU A 222 -0.14 -16.57 -3.02
N ALA A 223 0.19 -15.84 -1.94
CA ALA A 223 0.23 -14.38 -1.97
C ALA A 223 1.34 -13.85 -2.89
N ARG A 224 2.50 -14.53 -2.94
CA ARG A 224 3.60 -14.20 -3.86
C ARG A 224 3.15 -14.32 -5.31
N GLN A 225 2.50 -15.43 -5.67
CA GLN A 225 1.94 -15.66 -7.01
C GLN A 225 0.87 -14.63 -7.39
N VAL A 226 0.03 -14.21 -6.44
CA VAL A 226 -0.93 -13.11 -6.68
C VAL A 226 -0.21 -11.81 -7.00
N MET A 227 0.83 -11.45 -6.23
CA MET A 227 1.61 -10.24 -6.49
C MET A 227 2.36 -10.30 -7.82
N GLU A 228 2.96 -11.45 -8.17
CA GLU A 228 3.61 -11.65 -9.46
C GLU A 228 2.60 -11.53 -10.61
N SER A 229 1.43 -12.15 -10.50
CA SER A 229 0.38 -12.06 -11.53
C SER A 229 -0.10 -10.62 -11.73
N VAL A 230 -0.32 -9.86 -10.65
CA VAL A 230 -0.70 -8.44 -10.74
C VAL A 230 0.44 -7.60 -11.31
N SER A 231 1.68 -7.88 -10.92
CA SER A 231 2.89 -7.24 -11.45
C SER A 231 2.99 -7.44 -12.96
N GLU A 232 2.85 -8.68 -13.43
CA GLU A 232 2.89 -9.03 -14.85
C GLU A 232 1.75 -8.38 -15.62
N GLU A 233 0.52 -8.41 -15.11
CA GLU A 233 -0.64 -7.85 -15.81
C GLU A 233 -0.57 -6.32 -15.92
N LEU A 234 -0.19 -5.64 -14.83
CA LEU A 234 -0.16 -4.17 -14.77
C LEU A 234 1.20 -3.58 -15.17
N GLN A 235 2.20 -4.42 -15.47
CA GLN A 235 3.58 -4.00 -15.75
C GLN A 235 4.19 -3.17 -14.60
N ILE A 236 3.85 -3.50 -13.36
CA ILE A 236 4.37 -2.84 -12.15
C ILE A 236 5.55 -3.64 -11.62
N PRO A 237 6.72 -3.05 -11.35
CA PRO A 237 7.83 -3.76 -10.71
C PRO A 237 7.43 -4.36 -9.36
N TYR A 238 7.95 -5.55 -9.06
CA TYR A 238 7.67 -6.29 -7.83
C TYR A 238 8.97 -6.65 -7.09
N LEU A 239 9.09 -6.21 -5.84
CA LEU A 239 10.20 -6.52 -4.94
C LEU A 239 9.77 -7.60 -3.94
N ASP A 240 10.18 -8.84 -4.20
CA ASP A 240 9.91 -10.01 -3.37
C ASP A 240 10.98 -10.14 -2.28
N CYS A 241 10.55 -10.21 -1.02
CA CYS A 241 11.42 -10.23 0.16
C CYS A 241 11.08 -11.46 1.02
N VAL A 242 12.04 -12.35 1.21
CA VAL A 242 11.83 -13.65 1.84
C VAL A 242 12.90 -13.93 2.88
N VAL A 243 12.51 -14.55 3.99
CA VAL A 243 13.40 -15.10 5.03
C VAL A 243 13.14 -16.59 5.11
N ALA A 244 14.18 -17.42 5.16
CA ALA A 244 14.00 -18.88 5.26
C ALA A 244 13.39 -19.28 6.62
N ASP A 245 12.75 -20.44 6.69
CA ASP A 245 12.05 -20.89 7.91
C ASP A 245 12.97 -21.20 9.10
N ASP A 246 14.27 -21.35 8.86
CA ASP A 246 15.29 -21.48 9.90
C ASP A 246 15.80 -20.11 10.42
N ALA A 247 15.32 -19.01 9.82
CA ALA A 247 15.76 -17.64 10.05
C ALA A 247 17.26 -17.37 9.79
N MET A 248 17.97 -18.31 9.17
CA MET A 248 19.42 -18.23 8.93
C MET A 248 19.78 -17.78 7.51
N SER A 249 18.79 -17.52 6.66
CA SER A 249 19.01 -16.95 5.34
C SER A 249 17.81 -16.14 4.87
N GLY A 250 18.01 -15.34 3.82
CA GLY A 250 16.92 -14.62 3.16
C GLY A 250 17.35 -14.06 1.81
N SER A 251 16.39 -13.52 1.07
CA SER A 251 16.65 -12.93 -0.23
C SER A 251 15.72 -11.76 -0.53
N VAL A 252 16.23 -10.83 -1.33
CA VAL A 252 15.47 -9.74 -1.96
C VAL A 252 15.63 -9.87 -3.47
N GLN A 253 14.51 -10.00 -4.19
CA GLN A 253 14.49 -10.12 -5.64
C GLN A 253 13.64 -9.00 -6.25
N LEU A 254 14.23 -8.24 -7.17
CA LEU A 254 13.48 -7.27 -7.97
C LEU A 254 13.06 -7.93 -9.28
N ILE A 255 11.76 -8.07 -9.46
CA ILE A 255 11.09 -8.59 -10.64
C ILE A 255 10.57 -7.41 -11.45
N ILE A 256 11.13 -7.23 -12.64
CA ILE A 256 10.63 -6.29 -13.65
C ILE A 256 9.99 -7.14 -14.75
N PRO A 257 8.64 -7.09 -14.87
CA PRO A 257 7.90 -7.87 -15.86
C PRO A 257 8.54 -7.80 -17.25
N GLY A 258 8.81 -8.97 -17.83
CA GLY A 258 9.39 -9.10 -19.17
C GLY A 258 10.89 -8.84 -19.30
N ARG A 259 11.57 -8.40 -18.23
CA ARG A 259 13.00 -8.01 -18.28
C ARG A 259 13.90 -8.85 -17.37
N THR A 260 13.40 -9.29 -16.22
CA THR A 260 14.13 -10.11 -15.24
C THR A 260 13.39 -11.42 -14.96
N GLY A 261 14.05 -12.35 -14.28
CA GLY A 261 13.39 -13.58 -13.83
C GLY A 261 12.29 -13.29 -12.82
N GLY A 262 11.18 -14.01 -12.92
CA GLY A 262 10.06 -13.97 -11.97
C GLY A 262 10.33 -14.83 -10.73
N LEU A 263 9.27 -15.23 -10.02
CA LEU A 263 9.36 -16.07 -8.83
C LEU A 263 10.02 -17.43 -9.11
N GLU A 264 10.04 -17.89 -10.36
CA GLU A 264 10.77 -19.10 -10.74
C GLU A 264 12.29 -19.02 -10.47
N ALA A 265 12.84 -17.81 -10.44
CA ALA A 265 14.24 -17.54 -10.15
C ALA A 265 14.54 -17.37 -8.65
N SER A 266 13.50 -17.35 -7.80
CA SER A 266 13.67 -17.22 -6.34
C SER A 266 14.44 -18.42 -5.78
N PRO A 267 15.48 -18.18 -4.95
CA PRO A 267 16.22 -19.26 -4.30
C PRO A 267 15.37 -19.95 -3.22
N ILE A 268 14.45 -19.21 -2.61
CA ILE A 268 13.52 -19.73 -1.59
C ILE A 268 12.16 -19.89 -2.25
N LYS A 269 11.85 -21.12 -2.67
CA LYS A 269 10.66 -21.44 -3.47
C LYS A 269 9.41 -21.68 -2.63
N SER A 270 9.58 -22.11 -1.38
CA SER A 270 8.50 -22.40 -0.46
C SER A 270 8.98 -22.20 0.96
N HIS A 271 8.17 -21.52 1.77
CA HIS A 271 8.17 -21.78 3.20
C HIS A 271 7.58 -23.18 3.39
N MET A 272 8.14 -23.99 4.28
CA MET A 272 7.67 -25.32 4.62
C MET A 272 6.15 -25.28 4.77
N ASP A 273 5.46 -26.22 4.11
CA ASP A 273 4.05 -26.50 4.39
C ASP A 273 3.94 -26.56 5.91
N LYS A 274 3.23 -25.58 6.50
CA LYS A 274 3.12 -25.42 7.94
C LYS A 274 2.55 -26.71 8.51
N ARG A 275 3.41 -27.64 8.93
CA ARG A 275 2.97 -28.86 9.60
C ARG A 275 2.22 -28.39 10.84
N ALA A 276 1.04 -28.95 11.07
CA ALA A 276 0.22 -28.58 12.21
C ALA A 276 1.08 -28.68 13.50
N GLY A 277 1.27 -27.54 14.17
CA GLY A 277 2.05 -27.43 15.41
C GLY A 277 3.51 -26.97 15.28
N THR A 278 4.04 -26.69 14.09
CA THR A 278 5.39 -26.11 13.92
C THR A 278 5.31 -24.68 13.41
N CYS A 279 5.95 -23.74 14.12
CA CYS A 279 6.15 -22.37 13.66
C CYS A 279 7.54 -22.24 13.02
N PRO A 280 7.68 -21.58 11.86
CA PRO A 280 8.99 -21.17 11.36
C PRO A 280 9.75 -20.38 12.43
N ALA A 281 11.06 -20.57 12.49
CA ALA A 281 11.91 -19.70 13.29
C ALA A 281 11.86 -18.27 12.71
N SER A 282 11.99 -17.29 13.59
CA SER A 282 12.08 -15.89 13.20
C SER A 282 13.07 -15.21 14.13
N LEU A 283 14.05 -14.55 13.51
CA LEU A 283 15.11 -13.86 14.21
C LEU A 283 15.06 -12.37 13.82
N PRO A 284 14.93 -11.45 14.78
CA PRO A 284 14.76 -10.03 14.47
C PRO A 284 15.96 -9.44 13.73
N THR A 285 17.15 -10.03 13.86
CA THR A 285 18.36 -9.63 13.13
C THR A 285 18.24 -9.94 11.64
N THR A 286 17.90 -11.18 11.26
CA THR A 286 17.73 -11.58 9.86
C THR A 286 16.58 -10.81 9.21
N ASP A 287 15.44 -10.67 9.91
CA ASP A 287 14.31 -9.88 9.44
C ASP A 287 14.72 -8.42 9.15
N SER A 288 15.50 -7.81 10.05
CA SER A 288 15.99 -6.43 9.90
C SER A 288 17.01 -6.27 8.77
N ILE A 289 17.90 -7.24 8.58
CA ILE A 289 18.88 -7.23 7.48
C ILE A 289 18.16 -7.29 6.14
N ILE A 290 17.21 -8.24 5.98
CA ILE A 290 16.42 -8.36 4.75
C ILE A 290 15.56 -7.10 4.53
N ALA A 291 14.93 -6.56 5.58
CA ALA A 291 14.17 -5.31 5.47
C ALA A 291 15.04 -4.12 5.06
N GLY A 292 16.24 -3.99 5.62
CA GLY A 292 17.21 -2.95 5.27
C GLY A 292 17.64 -3.04 3.80
N ILE A 293 17.94 -4.24 3.33
CA ILE A 293 18.27 -4.50 1.93
C ILE A 293 17.08 -4.17 1.02
N ALA A 294 15.87 -4.60 1.39
CA ALA A 294 14.65 -4.34 0.63
C ALA A 294 14.36 -2.84 0.50
N ALA A 295 14.37 -2.10 1.61
CA ALA A 295 14.17 -0.66 1.61
C ALA A 295 15.26 0.06 0.79
N GLN A 296 16.52 -0.33 0.96
CA GLN A 296 17.63 0.24 0.19
C GLN A 296 17.49 -0.03 -1.32
N ASN A 297 17.09 -1.26 -1.70
CA ASN A 297 16.91 -1.62 -3.11
C ASN A 297 15.71 -0.89 -3.74
N ALA A 298 14.61 -0.73 -3.00
CA ALA A 298 13.47 0.08 -3.40
C ALA A 298 13.88 1.54 -3.65
N LEU A 299 14.68 2.14 -2.75
CA LEU A 299 15.17 3.51 -2.93
C LEU A 299 16.09 3.64 -4.15
N LYS A 300 17.07 2.74 -4.32
CA LYS A 300 17.94 2.72 -5.50
C LYS A 300 17.14 2.66 -6.80
N PHE A 301 16.13 1.79 -6.84
CA PHE A 301 15.25 1.62 -7.99
C PHE A 301 14.42 2.88 -8.26
N LEU A 302 13.71 3.40 -7.25
CA LEU A 302 12.80 4.54 -7.40
C LEU A 302 13.53 5.85 -7.68
N LEU A 303 14.65 6.10 -7.01
CA LEU A 303 15.42 7.34 -7.14
C LEU A 303 16.52 7.27 -8.21
N GLY A 304 16.77 6.10 -8.79
CA GLY A 304 17.72 5.93 -9.89
C GLY A 304 19.17 6.23 -9.48
N PHE A 305 19.65 5.62 -8.40
CA PHE A 305 21.03 5.77 -7.93
C PHE A 305 21.66 4.43 -7.54
N GLY A 306 22.98 4.37 -7.56
CA GLY A 306 23.74 3.15 -7.27
C GLY A 306 23.40 1.98 -8.21
N GLU A 307 23.73 0.78 -7.77
CA GLU A 307 23.44 -0.46 -8.51
C GLU A 307 22.25 -1.18 -7.89
N VAL A 308 21.17 -1.35 -8.66
CA VAL A 308 19.99 -2.12 -8.23
C VAL A 308 20.30 -3.61 -8.24
N ALA A 309 20.00 -4.30 -7.14
CA ALA A 309 20.15 -5.75 -7.07
C ALA A 309 18.88 -6.43 -7.60
N PHE A 310 19.04 -7.33 -8.57
CA PHE A 310 17.92 -8.10 -9.14
C PHE A 310 17.64 -9.37 -8.36
N LEU A 311 18.69 -9.98 -7.79
CA LEU A 311 18.59 -10.95 -6.70
C LEU A 311 19.77 -10.72 -5.77
N LEU A 312 19.49 -10.55 -4.48
CA LEU A 312 20.48 -10.51 -3.42
C LEU A 312 20.07 -11.52 -2.34
N SER A 313 20.96 -12.47 -2.08
CA SER A 313 20.79 -13.48 -1.02
C SER A 313 21.74 -13.19 0.14
N TYR A 314 21.25 -13.41 1.36
CA TYR A 314 21.99 -13.32 2.60
C TYR A 314 22.02 -14.68 3.30
N ASN A 315 23.21 -15.10 3.75
CA ASN A 315 23.40 -16.27 4.60
C ASN A 315 23.97 -15.82 5.95
N ALA A 316 23.18 -15.97 7.02
CA ALA A 316 23.55 -15.55 8.36
C ALA A 316 24.57 -16.48 9.04
N ILE A 317 24.68 -17.74 8.59
CA ILE A 317 25.65 -18.70 9.14
C ILE A 317 27.06 -18.34 8.67
N THR A 318 27.21 -17.95 7.41
CA THR A 318 28.52 -17.64 6.80
C THR A 318 28.81 -16.14 6.70
N ASN A 319 27.82 -15.28 6.95
CA ASN A 319 27.85 -13.83 6.72
C ASN A 319 28.01 -13.44 5.24
N ASP A 320 27.61 -14.32 4.32
CA ASP A 320 27.76 -14.07 2.90
C ASP A 320 26.58 -13.27 2.34
N PHE A 321 26.92 -12.33 1.45
CA PHE A 321 25.98 -11.64 0.58
C PHE A 321 26.32 -11.98 -0.88
N ASN A 322 25.35 -12.53 -1.61
CA ASN A 322 25.54 -12.89 -3.02
C ASN A 322 24.52 -12.18 -3.90
N THR A 323 25.00 -11.47 -4.92
CA THR A 323 24.15 -10.82 -5.92
C THR A 323 24.21 -11.57 -7.24
N ARG A 324 23.07 -11.76 -7.90
CA ARG A 324 22.99 -12.35 -9.24
C ARG A 324 21.97 -11.61 -10.09
N MET A 325 22.20 -11.64 -11.40
CA MET A 325 21.18 -11.23 -12.36
C MET A 325 20.22 -12.40 -12.60
N THR A 326 18.93 -12.09 -12.74
CA THR A 326 17.89 -13.07 -13.08
C THR A 326 17.36 -12.76 -14.48
N TYR A 327 17.06 -13.80 -15.25
CA TYR A 327 16.58 -13.66 -16.62
C TYR A 327 15.18 -14.27 -16.74
N PRO A 328 14.27 -13.62 -17.49
CA PRO A 328 12.93 -14.13 -17.69
C PRO A 328 12.98 -15.44 -18.47
N LEU A 329 12.03 -16.34 -18.20
CA LEU A 329 11.78 -17.48 -19.07
C LEU A 329 11.48 -16.99 -20.49
N PRO A 330 11.83 -17.75 -21.55
CA PRO A 330 11.56 -17.34 -22.93
C PRO A 330 10.09 -17.00 -23.20
N SER A 331 9.16 -17.68 -22.52
CA SER A 331 7.72 -17.43 -22.61
C SER A 331 7.27 -16.11 -21.97
N LYS A 332 8.08 -15.54 -21.06
CA LYS A 332 7.80 -14.29 -20.35
C LYS A 332 8.57 -13.10 -20.94
N LEU A 333 9.39 -13.28 -21.98
CA LEU A 333 10.15 -12.19 -22.61
C LEU A 333 9.22 -11.18 -23.30
N THR A 334 9.47 -9.89 -23.10
CA THR A 334 8.85 -8.86 -23.94
C THR A 334 9.41 -8.96 -25.37
N PRO A 335 8.58 -8.92 -26.44
CA PRO A 335 9.07 -8.93 -27.81
C PRO A 335 10.09 -7.79 -28.06
N GLY A 336 11.30 -8.15 -28.52
CA GLY A 336 12.38 -7.20 -28.77
C GLY A 336 13.21 -6.79 -27.55
N ALA A 337 12.90 -7.28 -26.35
CA ALA A 337 13.74 -7.03 -25.17
C ALA A 337 15.01 -7.88 -25.22
N THR A 338 16.16 -7.23 -25.01
CA THR A 338 17.41 -7.93 -24.70
C THR A 338 17.40 -8.29 -23.21
N PRO A 339 17.59 -9.57 -22.83
CA PRO A 339 17.66 -9.97 -21.43
C PRO A 339 18.70 -9.13 -20.66
N GLY A 340 18.31 -8.51 -19.55
CA GLY A 340 19.21 -7.68 -18.72
C GLY A 340 19.43 -6.23 -19.17
N GLY A 341 18.77 -5.76 -20.25
CA GLY A 341 18.84 -4.36 -20.67
C GLY A 341 17.95 -3.44 -19.83
N LEU A 342 18.55 -2.56 -19.02
CA LEU A 342 17.85 -1.46 -18.36
C LEU A 342 17.60 -0.32 -19.37
N SER A 343 16.33 -0.05 -19.70
CA SER A 343 15.92 1.33 -19.96
C SER A 343 15.36 1.86 -18.65
N THR A 344 16.06 2.80 -18.03
CA THR A 344 15.55 3.54 -16.88
C THR A 344 14.26 4.26 -17.29
N PRO A 345 13.18 4.22 -16.50
CA PRO A 345 12.01 5.03 -16.77
C PRO A 345 12.39 6.52 -16.71
N GLY A 346 12.40 7.20 -17.85
CA GLY A 346 12.61 8.65 -17.94
C GLY A 346 14.03 9.12 -18.28
N GLN A 347 14.70 8.48 -19.25
CA GLN A 347 15.55 9.25 -20.17
C GLN A 347 14.74 9.71 -21.37
#